data_AF-A0A2I7N5B8-F1
#
_entry.id   AF-A0A2I7N5B8-F1
#
_cell.length_a   1.000
_cell.length_b   1.000
_cell.length_c   1.000
_cell.angle_alpha   90.00
_cell.angle_beta   90.00
_cell.angle_gamma   90.00
#
_symmetry.space_group_name_H-M   'P 1'
#
loop_
_entity.id
_entity.type
_entity.pdbx_description
1 polymer ?
#
loop_
_entity_poly.entity_id
_entity_poly.type
_entity_poly.pdbx_seq_one_letter_code
_entity_poly.pdbx_strand_id
1 'polypeptide(L)'
;MIKINKQLKQAMNKYFPAFNGQNVFLQVMDCENRFVFLNDYFDKQNTLMNDSNIHGLTYEMFADKNELFSKKYYKQIETLNQQVRDNGQIKNFFASTQHLNGEEFARQATIFPIFNSDGSVIGTYMLSWYANPFNCLNHSQQTSIENYQLGLANVNKLGFTKQEHEVLFLLLYKFSQYEIAEYLNVSRGRVQRIITEGLYRKFGDNCNDSNTLFNIAKRLSLHNYFPPALISPDLTILNNVNLGTHQLTTS
;
A
#
# COMPACT_ATOMS: atom_id res chain seq x y z
N MET A 1 -0.03 -9.73 -31.39
CA MET A 1 1.08 -8.96 -30.79
C MET A 1 0.59 -7.54 -30.60
N ILE A 2 0.63 -7.02 -29.37
CA ILE A 2 0.05 -5.70 -29.06
C ILE A 2 0.92 -4.60 -29.66
N LYS A 3 0.29 -3.65 -30.35
CA LYS A 3 0.98 -2.52 -30.99
C LYS A 3 1.15 -1.39 -29.97
N ILE A 4 2.19 -1.49 -29.16
CA ILE A 4 2.55 -0.45 -28.18
C ILE A 4 3.07 0.79 -28.92
N ASN A 5 2.70 1.99 -28.46
CA ASN A 5 3.27 3.25 -28.95
C ASN A 5 4.81 3.19 -28.91
N LYS A 6 5.46 3.57 -30.01
CA LYS A 6 6.93 3.46 -30.16
C LYS A 6 7.69 4.25 -29.11
N GLN A 7 7.22 5.44 -28.75
CA GLN A 7 7.85 6.30 -27.75
C GLN A 7 7.62 5.75 -26.34
N LEU A 8 6.42 5.21 -26.07
CA LEU A 8 6.16 4.52 -24.81
C LEU A 8 7.12 3.32 -24.65
N LYS A 9 7.28 2.51 -25.70
CA LYS A 9 8.24 1.40 -25.71
C LYS A 9 9.68 1.85 -25.48
N GLN A 10 10.09 2.98 -26.05
CA GLN A 10 11.41 3.56 -25.82
C GLN A 10 11.59 4.03 -24.37
N ALA A 11 10.61 4.74 -23.82
CA ALA A 11 10.60 5.18 -22.43
C ALA A 11 10.66 3.98 -21.48
N MET A 12 9.87 2.94 -21.76
CA MET A 12 9.87 1.70 -21.01
C MET A 12 11.25 1.06 -20.99
N ASN A 13 11.84 0.80 -22.15
CA ASN A 13 13.14 0.13 -22.23
C ASN A 13 14.28 0.93 -21.60
N LYS A 14 14.18 2.26 -21.57
CA LYS A 14 15.25 3.14 -21.09
C LYS A 14 15.18 3.40 -19.58
N TYR A 15 13.98 3.63 -19.03
CA TYR A 15 13.83 4.18 -17.68
C TYR A 15 13.26 3.18 -16.67
N PHE A 16 12.29 2.36 -17.07
CA PHE A 16 11.58 1.50 -16.11
C PHE A 16 12.36 0.29 -15.59
N PRO A 17 13.31 -0.32 -16.35
CA PRO A 17 14.19 -1.35 -15.82
C PRO A 17 15.01 -0.91 -14.62
N ALA A 18 15.27 0.39 -14.44
CA ALA A 18 15.99 0.90 -13.26
C ALA A 18 15.21 0.69 -11.95
N PHE A 19 13.90 0.44 -12.01
CA PHE A 19 13.07 0.11 -10.86
C PHE A 19 13.07 -1.38 -10.51
N ASN A 20 13.72 -2.23 -11.31
CA ASN A 20 13.95 -3.62 -10.92
C ASN A 20 14.92 -3.68 -9.74
N GLY A 21 14.69 -4.60 -8.81
CA GLY A 21 15.43 -4.74 -7.55
C GLY A 21 15.07 -3.71 -6.48
N GLN A 22 14.23 -2.72 -6.79
CA GLN A 22 13.75 -1.74 -5.81
C GLN A 22 12.50 -2.25 -5.07
N ASN A 23 12.31 -1.82 -3.82
CA ASN A 23 11.13 -2.15 -3.02
C ASN A 23 9.95 -1.21 -3.33
N VAL A 24 9.54 -1.17 -4.59
CA VAL A 24 8.43 -0.35 -5.09
C VAL A 24 7.71 -1.11 -6.19
N PHE A 25 6.38 -1.09 -6.19
CA PHE A 25 5.59 -1.63 -7.28
C PHE A 25 5.49 -0.58 -8.38
N LEU A 26 6.02 -0.90 -9.56
CA LEU A 26 5.87 -0.09 -10.77
C LEU A 26 5.06 -0.86 -11.80
N GLN A 27 3.98 -0.27 -12.27
CA GLN A 27 3.19 -0.77 -13.40
C GLN A 27 3.00 0.33 -14.45
N VAL A 28 2.93 -0.06 -15.72
CA VAL A 28 2.79 0.85 -16.86
C VAL A 28 1.65 0.37 -17.74
N MET A 29 0.82 1.30 -18.18
CA MET A 29 -0.32 1.05 -19.06
C MET A 29 -0.25 1.94 -20.29
N ASP A 30 -0.67 1.40 -21.44
CA ASP A 30 -0.84 2.17 -22.67
C ASP A 30 -2.14 3.00 -22.67
N CYS A 31 -2.39 3.77 -23.74
CA CYS A 31 -3.59 4.59 -23.86
C CYS A 31 -4.89 3.78 -24.00
N GLU A 32 -4.81 2.47 -24.24
CA GLU A 32 -5.95 1.55 -24.30
C GLU A 32 -6.18 0.83 -22.96
N ASN A 33 -5.58 1.31 -21.86
CA ASN A 33 -5.63 0.68 -20.53
C ASN A 33 -5.02 -0.73 -20.49
N ARG A 34 -4.13 -1.09 -21.41
CA ARG A 34 -3.47 -2.39 -21.35
C ARG A 34 -2.17 -2.28 -20.59
N PHE A 35 -1.92 -3.23 -19.70
CA PHE A 35 -0.64 -3.36 -19.04
C PHE A 35 0.46 -3.68 -20.05
N VAL A 36 1.56 -2.94 -19.99
CA VAL A 36 2.70 -3.13 -20.90
C VAL A 36 4.01 -3.40 -20.15
N PHE A 37 4.04 -3.18 -18.84
CA PHE A 37 5.19 -3.49 -17.99
C PHE A 37 4.80 -3.50 -16.52
N LEU A 38 5.24 -4.51 -15.80
CA LEU A 38 5.39 -4.53 -14.34
C LEU A 38 6.86 -4.78 -14.00
N ASN A 39 7.36 -4.19 -12.91
CA ASN A 39 8.70 -4.51 -12.42
C ASN A 39 8.74 -5.83 -11.64
N ASP A 40 9.95 -6.33 -11.39
CA ASP A 40 10.23 -7.58 -10.66
C ASP A 40 9.73 -7.61 -9.21
N TYR A 41 9.36 -6.45 -8.64
CA TYR A 41 8.85 -6.38 -7.28
C TYR A 41 7.51 -7.08 -7.10
N PHE A 42 6.66 -7.10 -8.14
CA PHE A 42 5.41 -7.88 -8.12
C PHE A 42 5.70 -9.38 -7.92
N ASP A 43 6.64 -9.93 -8.68
CA ASP A 43 7.08 -11.32 -8.52
C ASP A 43 7.73 -11.57 -7.16
N LYS A 44 8.59 -10.65 -6.69
CA LYS A 44 9.23 -10.73 -5.37
C LYS A 44 8.23 -10.75 -4.22
N GLN A 45 7.11 -10.04 -4.35
CA GLN A 45 6.03 -10.02 -3.36
C GLN A 45 4.98 -11.12 -3.60
N ASN A 46 5.23 -12.04 -4.54
CA ASN A 46 4.35 -13.17 -4.83
C ASN A 46 2.90 -12.73 -5.13
N THR A 47 2.75 -11.60 -5.83
CA THR A 47 1.43 -11.04 -6.14
C THR A 47 0.72 -11.85 -7.21
N LEU A 48 -0.61 -11.92 -7.11
CA LEU A 48 -1.46 -12.57 -8.10
C LEU A 48 -1.26 -11.96 -9.50
N MET A 49 -1.15 -10.64 -9.57
CA MET A 49 -0.82 -9.91 -10.78
C MET A 49 0.70 -9.72 -10.88
N ASN A 50 1.32 -10.16 -11.97
CA ASN A 50 2.75 -9.97 -12.24
C ASN A 50 3.01 -9.86 -13.76
N ASP A 51 4.23 -9.50 -14.16
CA ASP A 51 4.53 -9.20 -15.56
C ASP A 51 4.26 -10.40 -16.49
N SER A 52 4.50 -11.63 -16.00
CA SER A 52 4.32 -12.86 -16.77
C SER A 52 2.87 -13.15 -17.15
N ASN A 53 1.89 -12.63 -16.39
CA ASN A 53 0.48 -12.99 -16.55
C ASN A 53 -0.45 -11.84 -16.91
N ILE A 54 0.00 -10.59 -16.77
CA ILE A 54 -0.82 -9.39 -17.00
C ILE A 54 -0.57 -8.74 -18.36
N HIS A 55 0.59 -8.98 -18.98
CA HIS A 55 1.03 -8.23 -20.14
C HIS A 55 -0.01 -8.28 -21.27
N GLY A 56 -0.53 -7.10 -21.62
CA GLY A 56 -1.50 -6.90 -22.67
C GLY A 56 -2.97 -6.95 -22.27
N LEU A 57 -3.27 -7.28 -21.02
CA LEU A 57 -4.62 -7.32 -20.49
C LEU A 57 -5.01 -5.94 -19.97
N THR A 58 -6.31 -5.66 -19.91
CA THR A 58 -6.87 -4.60 -19.05
C THR A 58 -7.09 -5.15 -17.64
N TYR A 59 -7.47 -4.30 -16.68
CA TYR A 59 -7.85 -4.80 -15.36
C TYR A 59 -9.10 -5.67 -15.43
N GLU A 60 -10.10 -5.28 -16.24
CA GLU A 60 -11.31 -6.08 -16.45
C GLU A 60 -10.99 -7.48 -17.00
N MET A 61 -10.17 -7.56 -18.06
CA MET A 61 -9.78 -8.85 -18.65
C MET A 61 -9.01 -9.73 -17.65
N PHE A 62 -8.14 -9.13 -16.83
CA PHE A 62 -7.41 -9.87 -15.81
C PHE A 62 -8.33 -10.35 -14.68
N ALA A 63 -9.27 -9.52 -14.24
CA ALA A 63 -10.24 -9.88 -13.22
C ALA A 63 -11.14 -11.05 -13.67
N ASP A 64 -11.58 -11.04 -14.93
CA ASP A 64 -12.35 -12.13 -15.54
C ASP A 64 -11.57 -13.45 -15.58
N LYS A 65 -10.29 -13.39 -15.95
CA LYS A 65 -9.42 -14.56 -16.05
C LYS A 65 -9.14 -15.22 -14.70
N ASN A 66 -9.17 -14.47 -13.60
CA ASN A 66 -8.78 -14.92 -12.27
C ASN A 66 -9.97 -14.97 -11.29
N GLU A 67 -11.21 -14.90 -11.77
CA GLU A 67 -12.44 -14.96 -10.96
C GLU A 67 -12.45 -13.97 -9.78
N LEU A 68 -11.86 -12.78 -9.97
CA LEU A 68 -11.75 -11.79 -8.90
C LEU A 68 -13.11 -11.12 -8.65
N PHE A 69 -13.60 -11.20 -7.42
CA PHE A 69 -14.95 -10.78 -7.03
C PHE A 69 -15.25 -9.27 -7.22
N SER A 70 -14.25 -8.39 -7.27
CA SER A 70 -14.47 -6.93 -7.29
C SER A 70 -14.17 -6.28 -8.64
N LYS A 71 -14.93 -6.63 -9.68
CA LYS A 71 -14.91 -5.89 -10.98
C LYS A 71 -15.14 -4.39 -10.80
N LYS A 72 -15.97 -4.01 -9.82
CA LYS A 72 -16.25 -2.62 -9.45
C LYS A 72 -14.97 -1.88 -9.04
N TYR A 73 -14.12 -2.50 -8.22
CA TYR A 73 -12.85 -1.91 -7.78
C TYR A 73 -11.90 -1.66 -8.96
N TYR A 74 -11.74 -2.64 -9.83
CA TYR A 74 -10.88 -2.51 -11.01
C TYR A 74 -11.37 -1.43 -11.98
N LYS A 75 -12.68 -1.32 -12.18
CA LYS A 75 -13.29 -0.25 -12.96
C LYS A 75 -13.04 1.15 -12.37
N GLN A 76 -12.98 1.27 -11.04
CA GLN A 76 -12.61 2.53 -10.39
C GLN A 76 -11.16 2.92 -10.72
N ILE A 77 -10.23 1.96 -10.70
CA ILE A 77 -8.84 2.23 -11.08
C ILE A 77 -8.72 2.59 -12.55
N GLU A 78 -9.43 1.89 -13.45
CA GLU A 78 -9.46 2.25 -14.87
C GLU A 78 -10.00 3.67 -15.10
N THR A 79 -11.01 4.07 -14.32
CA THR A 79 -11.54 5.44 -14.34
C THR A 79 -10.49 6.47 -13.91
N LEU A 80 -9.71 6.17 -12.87
CA LEU A 80 -8.61 7.05 -12.43
C LEU A 80 -7.52 7.17 -13.50
N ASN A 81 -7.15 6.06 -14.16
CA ASN A 81 -6.19 6.08 -15.27
C ASN A 81 -6.71 6.90 -16.45
N GLN A 82 -8.00 6.76 -16.80
CA GLN A 82 -8.63 7.55 -17.85
C GLN A 82 -8.58 9.05 -17.52
N GLN A 83 -8.92 9.44 -16.30
CA GLN A 83 -8.83 10.84 -15.86
C GLN A 83 -7.41 11.39 -16.00
N VAL A 84 -6.39 10.64 -15.55
CA VAL A 84 -4.98 11.06 -15.66
C VAL A 84 -4.57 11.24 -17.13
N ARG A 85 -5.05 10.38 -18.03
CA ARG A 85 -4.78 10.53 -19.47
C ARG A 85 -5.47 11.75 -20.07
N ASP A 86 -6.73 11.98 -19.72
CA ASP A 86 -7.54 13.03 -20.32
C ASP A 86 -7.10 14.42 -19.91
N ASN A 87 -6.65 14.59 -18.66
CA ASN A 87 -6.33 15.92 -18.12
C ASN A 87 -4.91 16.06 -17.55
N GLY A 88 -4.09 15.00 -17.60
CA GLY A 88 -2.72 15.01 -17.08
C GLY A 88 -2.60 15.12 -15.56
N GLN A 89 -3.71 15.10 -14.81
CA GLN A 89 -3.68 15.29 -13.36
C GLN A 89 -3.28 14.00 -12.66
N ILE A 90 -2.21 14.07 -11.87
CA ILE A 90 -1.74 12.99 -11.00
C ILE A 90 -2.85 12.60 -10.00
N LYS A 91 -3.05 11.30 -9.80
CA LYS A 91 -4.03 10.76 -8.83
C LYS A 91 -3.33 9.93 -7.78
N ASN A 92 -3.67 10.19 -6.51
CA ASN A 92 -3.18 9.45 -5.34
C ASN A 92 -4.36 8.73 -4.67
N PHE A 93 -4.20 7.44 -4.33
CA PHE A 93 -5.26 6.62 -3.74
C PHE A 93 -4.69 5.37 -3.05
N PHE A 94 -5.54 4.66 -2.30
CA PHE A 94 -5.23 3.32 -1.80
C PHE A 94 -5.71 2.26 -2.77
N ALA A 95 -4.81 1.33 -3.12
CA ALA A 95 -5.09 0.18 -3.95
C ALA A 95 -5.01 -1.10 -3.11
N SER A 96 -6.03 -1.96 -3.14
CA SER A 96 -5.91 -3.34 -2.68
C SER A 96 -5.28 -4.23 -3.77
N THR A 97 -4.50 -5.21 -3.37
CA THR A 97 -3.90 -6.23 -4.23
C THR A 97 -3.83 -7.54 -3.47
N GLN A 98 -3.70 -8.65 -4.18
CA GLN A 98 -3.68 -9.99 -3.60
C GLN A 98 -2.35 -10.67 -3.87
N HIS A 99 -1.88 -11.45 -2.90
CA HIS A 99 -0.86 -12.48 -3.10
C HIS A 99 -1.47 -13.70 -3.81
N LEU A 100 -0.63 -14.59 -4.36
CA LEU A 100 -1.08 -15.84 -4.99
C LEU A 100 -1.84 -16.78 -4.03
N ASN A 101 -1.58 -16.68 -2.72
CA ASN A 101 -2.30 -17.43 -1.68
C ASN A 101 -3.68 -16.84 -1.35
N GLY A 102 -4.10 -15.76 -2.01
CA GLY A 102 -5.37 -15.07 -1.80
C GLY A 102 -5.37 -14.02 -0.68
N GLU A 103 -4.26 -13.81 0.03
CA GLU A 103 -4.16 -12.76 1.05
C GLU A 103 -4.14 -11.38 0.41
N GLU A 104 -5.03 -10.50 0.87
CA GLU A 104 -5.08 -9.11 0.41
C GLU A 104 -4.15 -8.20 1.21
N PHE A 105 -3.59 -7.19 0.54
CA PHE A 105 -2.83 -6.12 1.15
C PHE A 105 -3.07 -4.78 0.45
N ALA A 106 -2.94 -3.70 1.20
CA ALA A 106 -3.13 -2.34 0.71
C ALA A 106 -1.80 -1.73 0.25
N ARG A 107 -1.89 -0.91 -0.79
CA ARG A 107 -0.80 -0.11 -1.36
C ARG A 107 -1.22 1.35 -1.42
N GLN A 108 -0.31 2.26 -1.12
CA GLN A 108 -0.49 3.68 -1.44
C GLN A 108 0.04 3.88 -2.85
N ALA A 109 -0.85 4.29 -3.75
CA ALA A 109 -0.60 4.34 -5.18
C ALA A 109 -0.73 5.76 -5.73
N THR A 110 0.15 6.09 -6.67
CA THR A 110 0.12 7.33 -7.43
C THR A 110 0.20 7.01 -8.92
N ILE A 111 -0.78 7.47 -9.70
CA ILE A 111 -0.76 7.38 -11.17
C ILE A 111 -0.24 8.69 -11.74
N PHE A 112 0.74 8.57 -12.64
CA PHE A 112 1.36 9.65 -13.37
C PHE A 112 1.12 9.50 -14.88
N PRO A 113 0.90 10.60 -15.61
CA PRO A 113 0.89 10.57 -17.07
C PRO A 113 2.32 10.40 -17.62
N ILE A 114 2.44 9.74 -18.77
CA ILE A 114 3.67 9.70 -19.56
C ILE A 114 3.45 10.61 -20.77
N PHE A 115 4.21 11.70 -20.85
CA PHE A 115 4.10 12.67 -21.94
C PHE A 115 5.05 12.35 -23.08
N ASN A 116 4.59 12.59 -24.30
CA ASN A 116 5.44 12.79 -25.46
C ASN A 116 5.97 14.23 -25.49
N SER A 117 7.00 14.45 -26.30
CA SER A 117 7.59 15.76 -26.63
C SER A 117 6.60 16.83 -27.09
N ASP A 118 5.46 16.45 -27.66
CA ASP A 118 4.38 17.35 -28.08
C ASP A 118 3.36 17.66 -26.97
N GLY A 119 3.56 17.13 -25.76
CA GLY A 119 2.65 17.30 -24.63
C GLY A 119 1.46 16.33 -24.62
N SER A 120 1.32 15.44 -25.62
CA SER A 120 0.28 14.41 -25.59
C SER A 120 0.62 13.30 -24.60
N VAL A 121 -0.40 12.74 -23.95
CA VAL A 121 -0.22 11.58 -23.06
C VAL A 121 -0.16 10.31 -23.91
N ILE A 122 0.95 9.58 -23.78
CA ILE A 122 1.23 8.32 -24.51
C ILE A 122 1.11 7.07 -23.65
N GLY A 123 0.73 7.24 -22.38
CA GLY A 123 0.49 6.17 -21.43
C GLY A 123 0.44 6.70 -20.01
N THR A 124 0.38 5.78 -19.05
CA THR A 124 0.42 6.09 -17.62
C THR A 124 1.36 5.12 -16.93
N TYR A 125 2.01 5.56 -15.86
CA TYR A 125 2.67 4.65 -14.93
C TYR A 125 2.14 4.88 -13.52
N MET A 126 2.10 3.81 -12.73
CA MET A 126 1.72 3.88 -11.33
C MET A 126 2.89 3.39 -10.49
N LEU A 127 3.30 4.24 -9.55
CA LEU A 127 4.18 3.85 -8.46
C LEU A 127 3.33 3.58 -7.24
N SER A 128 3.67 2.53 -6.51
CA SER A 128 3.02 2.27 -5.24
C SER A 128 3.93 1.53 -4.28
N TRP A 129 3.68 1.74 -3.01
CA TRP A 129 4.37 1.10 -1.90
C TRP A 129 3.34 0.41 -1.05
N TYR A 130 3.77 -0.53 -0.21
CA TYR A 130 2.93 -1.00 0.88
C TYR A 130 2.34 0.21 1.59
N ALA A 131 1.01 0.28 1.64
CA ALA A 131 0.35 1.35 2.37
C ALA A 131 0.75 1.17 3.82
N ASN A 132 1.15 2.26 4.47
CA ASN A 132 1.09 2.26 5.90
C ASN A 132 -0.40 2.03 6.28
N PRO A 133 -0.73 0.95 6.97
CA PRO A 133 -2.12 0.65 7.30
C PRO A 133 -2.80 1.73 8.12
N PHE A 134 -2.04 2.58 8.82
CA PHE A 134 -2.54 3.81 9.45
C PHE A 134 -3.23 4.76 8.46
N ASN A 135 -2.68 4.90 7.24
CA ASN A 135 -3.24 5.80 6.22
C ASN A 135 -4.45 5.16 5.51
N CYS A 136 -4.43 3.83 5.34
CA CYS A 136 -5.56 3.08 4.78
C CYS A 136 -6.76 3.12 5.72
N LEU A 137 -6.55 2.97 7.05
CA LEU A 137 -7.61 3.07 8.05
C LEU A 137 -8.24 4.46 8.12
N ASN A 138 -7.47 5.53 8.00
CA ASN A 138 -8.04 6.88 7.99
C ASN A 138 -8.94 7.13 6.77
N HIS A 139 -8.71 6.44 5.65
CA HIS A 139 -9.60 6.44 4.48
C HIS A 139 -10.72 5.39 4.55
N SER A 140 -10.48 4.24 5.17
CA SER A 140 -11.43 3.13 5.29
C SER A 140 -12.28 3.20 6.54
N GLN A 141 -12.12 4.21 7.41
CA GLN A 141 -13.04 4.57 8.50
C GLN A 141 -14.43 5.04 8.03
N GLN A 142 -14.84 4.58 6.84
CA GLN A 142 -16.22 4.21 6.55
C GLN A 142 -16.58 2.79 7.05
N THR A 143 -15.72 2.12 7.84
CA THR A 143 -16.14 1.04 8.75
C THR A 143 -17.03 1.64 9.83
N SER A 144 -18.23 1.08 10.03
CA SER A 144 -19.27 1.62 10.92
C SER A 144 -18.74 2.05 12.29
N ILE A 145 -19.25 3.18 12.79
CA ILE A 145 -18.97 3.74 14.13
C ILE A 145 -19.01 2.65 15.22
N GLU A 146 -19.87 1.65 15.06
CA GLU A 146 -20.04 0.50 15.95
C GLU A 146 -18.75 -0.34 16.10
N ASN A 147 -18.03 -0.62 15.02
CA ASN A 147 -16.79 -1.42 15.07
C ASN A 147 -15.65 -0.68 15.76
N TYR A 148 -15.58 0.64 15.56
CA TYR A 148 -14.64 1.50 16.26
C TYR A 148 -14.92 1.54 17.77
N GLN A 149 -16.19 1.71 18.15
CA GLN A 149 -16.63 1.69 19.56
C GLN A 149 -16.36 0.33 20.22
N LEU A 150 -16.57 -0.77 19.51
CA LEU A 150 -16.28 -2.12 20.01
C LEU A 150 -14.78 -2.33 20.24
N GLY A 151 -13.93 -1.90 19.31
CA GLY A 151 -12.48 -1.95 19.47
C GLY A 151 -11.98 -1.11 20.66
N LEU A 152 -12.49 0.12 20.80
CA LEU A 152 -12.21 0.99 21.96
C LEU A 152 -12.61 0.34 23.28
N ALA A 153 -13.82 -0.23 23.35
CA ALA A 153 -14.32 -0.90 24.54
C ALA A 153 -13.44 -2.11 24.92
N ASN A 154 -13.00 -2.90 23.93
CA ASN A 154 -12.14 -4.06 24.18
C ASN A 154 -10.70 -3.66 24.56
N VAL A 155 -10.14 -2.58 24.01
CA VAL A 155 -8.85 -2.05 24.44
C VAL A 155 -8.90 -1.62 25.90
N ASN A 156 -9.96 -0.90 26.29
CA ASN A 156 -10.16 -0.49 27.68
C ASN A 156 -10.37 -1.69 28.61
N LYS A 157 -11.15 -2.69 28.19
CA LYS A 157 -11.42 -3.90 28.98
C LYS A 157 -10.17 -4.73 29.25
N LEU A 158 -9.29 -4.87 28.26
CA LEU A 158 -8.03 -5.61 28.39
C LEU A 158 -6.93 -4.79 29.10
N GLY A 159 -7.19 -3.49 29.34
CA GLY A 159 -6.30 -2.62 30.10
C GLY A 159 -4.94 -2.42 29.43
N PHE A 160 -4.87 -2.35 28.10
CA PHE A 160 -3.61 -2.07 27.41
C PHE A 160 -3.02 -0.72 27.81
N THR A 161 -1.73 -0.69 28.08
CA THR A 161 -0.96 0.55 28.13
C THR A 161 -0.85 1.14 26.73
N LYS A 162 -0.52 2.43 26.67
CA LYS A 162 -0.24 3.15 25.41
C LYS A 162 0.71 2.35 24.50
N GLN A 163 1.85 1.93 25.04
CA GLN A 163 2.89 1.22 24.28
C GLN A 163 2.49 -0.19 23.87
N GLU A 164 1.72 -0.90 24.69
CA GLU A 164 1.19 -2.21 24.31
C GLU A 164 0.19 -2.09 23.15
N HIS A 165 -0.69 -1.08 23.17
CA HIS A 165 -1.64 -0.87 22.08
C HIS A 165 -0.93 -0.48 20.77
N GLU A 166 0.08 0.38 20.83
CA GLU A 166 0.94 0.75 19.68
C GLU A 166 1.60 -0.50 19.05
N VAL A 167 2.27 -1.31 19.87
CA VAL A 167 2.97 -2.52 19.42
C VAL A 167 1.98 -3.56 18.90
N LEU A 168 0.88 -3.82 19.62
CA LEU A 168 -0.16 -4.74 19.17
C LEU A 168 -0.70 -4.33 17.81
N PHE A 169 -1.04 -3.05 17.65
CA PHE A 169 -1.57 -2.54 16.41
C PHE A 169 -0.57 -2.76 15.27
N LEU A 170 0.68 -2.32 15.41
CA LEU A 170 1.72 -2.50 14.38
C LEU A 170 1.94 -3.99 14.02
N LEU A 171 1.88 -4.89 15.00
CA LEU A 171 1.95 -6.34 14.77
C LEU A 171 0.77 -6.86 13.96
N LEU A 172 -0.46 -6.44 14.28
CA LEU A 172 -1.67 -6.77 13.50
C LEU A 172 -1.61 -6.28 12.05
N TYR A 173 -0.67 -5.39 11.79
CA TYR A 173 -0.36 -4.84 10.49
C TYR A 173 0.96 -5.33 9.90
N LYS A 174 1.45 -6.45 10.42
CA LYS A 174 2.59 -7.23 9.88
C LYS A 174 3.94 -6.51 9.91
N PHE A 175 4.09 -5.47 10.71
CA PHE A 175 5.41 -4.93 11.01
C PHE A 175 6.20 -5.95 11.82
N SER A 176 7.43 -6.22 11.41
CA SER A 176 8.38 -7.02 12.17
C SER A 176 8.78 -6.29 13.46
N GLN A 177 9.28 -7.03 14.46
CA GLN A 177 9.77 -6.41 15.70
C GLN A 177 10.90 -5.40 15.46
N TYR A 178 11.66 -5.58 14.38
CA TYR A 178 12.71 -4.67 13.97
C TYR A 178 12.09 -3.35 13.47
N GLU A 179 11.14 -3.42 12.54
CA GLU A 179 10.45 -2.25 12.01
C GLU A 179 9.67 -1.50 13.10
N ILE A 180 9.05 -2.23 14.05
CA ILE A 180 8.36 -1.61 15.21
C ILE A 180 9.36 -0.88 16.11
N ALA A 181 10.53 -1.49 16.36
CA ALA A 181 11.55 -0.91 17.20
C ALA A 181 12.09 0.39 16.59
N GLU A 182 12.37 0.39 15.29
CA GLU A 182 12.74 1.59 14.54
C GLU A 182 11.61 2.64 14.56
N TYR A 183 10.38 2.24 14.28
CA TYR A 183 9.22 3.13 14.20
C TYR A 183 8.90 3.83 15.52
N LEU A 184 8.99 3.11 16.64
CA LEU A 184 8.73 3.64 17.98
C LEU A 184 9.97 4.21 18.66
N ASN A 185 11.13 4.19 17.99
CA ASN A 185 12.43 4.59 18.54
C ASN A 185 12.75 3.91 19.89
N VAL A 186 12.64 2.58 19.92
CA VAL A 186 12.93 1.74 21.08
C VAL A 186 13.82 0.56 20.69
N SER A 187 14.36 -0.17 21.67
CA SER A 187 15.12 -1.39 21.35
C SER A 187 14.19 -2.55 20.94
N ARG A 188 14.69 -3.42 20.05
CA ARG A 188 14.00 -4.68 19.70
C ARG A 188 13.66 -5.52 20.94
N GLY A 189 14.56 -5.54 21.94
CA GLY A 189 14.31 -6.24 23.21
C GLY A 189 13.12 -5.67 24.00
N ARG A 190 12.89 -4.35 23.91
CA ARG A 190 11.69 -3.72 24.50
C ARG A 190 10.42 -4.13 23.77
N VAL A 191 10.44 -4.19 22.43
CA VAL A 191 9.30 -4.69 21.63
C VAL A 191 9.00 -6.16 21.97
N GLN A 192 10.01 -7.02 22.01
CA GLN A 192 9.85 -8.43 22.39
C GLN A 192 9.25 -8.58 23.80
N ARG A 193 9.69 -7.76 24.76
CA ARG A 193 9.15 -7.75 26.12
C ARG A 193 7.68 -7.34 26.14
N ILE A 194 7.32 -6.29 25.42
CA ILE A 194 5.93 -5.84 25.29
C ILE A 194 5.06 -6.97 24.73
N ILE A 195 5.53 -7.71 23.73
CA ILE A 195 4.81 -8.84 23.14
C ILE A 195 4.61 -9.97 24.16
N THR A 196 5.71 -10.44 24.75
CA THR A 196 5.71 -11.67 25.55
C THR A 196 5.23 -11.47 26.98
N GLU A 197 5.60 -10.38 27.63
CA GLU A 197 5.25 -10.09 29.02
C GLU A 197 4.01 -9.19 29.14
N GLY A 198 3.69 -8.41 28.11
CA GLY A 198 2.52 -7.54 28.07
C GLY A 198 1.34 -8.17 27.34
N LEU A 199 1.45 -8.27 26.01
CA LEU A 199 0.34 -8.67 25.14
C LEU A 199 -0.14 -10.09 25.42
N TYR A 200 0.74 -11.09 25.38
CA TYR A 200 0.37 -12.49 25.57
C TYR A 200 -0.38 -12.71 26.90
N ARG A 201 0.09 -12.10 28.00
CA ARG A 201 -0.59 -12.18 29.30
C ARG A 201 -2.01 -11.62 29.28
N LYS A 202 -2.26 -10.56 28.51
CA LYS A 202 -3.58 -9.92 28.40
C LYS A 202 -4.57 -10.70 27.56
N PHE A 203 -4.08 -11.59 26.68
CA PHE A 203 -4.92 -12.49 25.89
C PHE A 203 -5.12 -13.87 26.54
N GLY A 204 -4.54 -14.10 27.72
CA GLY A 204 -4.69 -15.31 28.53
C GLY A 204 -3.77 -16.48 28.11
N ASP A 205 -3.85 -17.58 28.85
CA ASP A 205 -2.92 -18.73 28.80
C ASP A 205 -2.81 -19.45 27.43
N ASN A 206 -3.73 -19.15 26.53
CA ASN A 206 -3.76 -19.73 25.19
C ASN A 206 -3.01 -18.88 24.15
N CYS A 207 -2.55 -17.68 24.49
CA CYS A 207 -1.90 -16.77 23.55
C CYS A 207 -0.38 -16.79 23.67
N ASN A 208 0.27 -17.79 23.05
CA ASN A 208 1.70 -18.04 23.22
C ASN A 208 2.52 -17.75 21.96
N ASP A 209 1.84 -17.46 20.86
CA ASP A 209 2.43 -17.25 19.55
C ASP A 209 1.70 -16.14 18.78
N SER A 210 2.37 -15.63 17.75
CA SER A 210 1.90 -14.47 16.98
C SER A 210 0.65 -14.76 16.15
N ASN A 211 0.40 -16.01 15.74
CA ASN A 211 -0.81 -16.35 14.99
C ASN A 211 -2.02 -16.38 15.92
N THR A 212 -1.87 -16.96 17.11
CA THR A 212 -2.94 -16.97 18.12
C THR A 212 -3.28 -15.56 18.59
N LEU A 213 -2.26 -14.71 18.81
CA LEU A 213 -2.44 -13.27 19.07
C LEU A 213 -3.27 -12.59 17.98
N PHE A 214 -2.93 -12.83 16.71
CA PHE A 214 -3.62 -12.25 15.56
C PHE A 214 -5.11 -12.63 15.52
N ASN A 215 -5.40 -13.91 15.71
CA ASN A 215 -6.74 -14.45 15.63
C ASN A 215 -7.64 -13.90 16.75
N ILE A 216 -7.11 -13.84 17.98
CA ILE A 216 -7.86 -13.29 19.12
C ILE A 216 -8.10 -11.78 18.93
N ALA A 217 -7.09 -11.03 18.53
CA ALA A 217 -7.19 -9.59 18.32
C ALA A 217 -8.12 -9.22 17.15
N LYS A 218 -8.15 -10.02 16.08
CA LYS A 218 -9.14 -9.87 15.00
C LYS A 218 -10.57 -10.11 15.49
N ARG A 219 -10.81 -11.18 16.25
CA ARG A 219 -12.14 -11.49 16.83
C ARG A 219 -12.65 -10.40 17.77
N LEU A 220 -11.74 -9.73 18.47
CA LEU A 220 -12.06 -8.62 19.37
C LEU A 220 -12.12 -7.25 18.66
N SER A 221 -12.02 -7.22 17.33
CA SER A 221 -12.00 -5.99 16.53
C SER A 221 -10.91 -5.00 16.94
N LEU A 222 -9.82 -5.45 17.57
CA LEU A 222 -8.76 -4.56 18.06
C LEU A 222 -7.98 -3.89 16.92
N HIS A 223 -7.93 -4.54 15.76
CA HIS A 223 -7.38 -3.97 14.53
C HIS A 223 -8.19 -2.76 14.02
N ASN A 224 -9.44 -2.59 14.45
CA ASN A 224 -10.31 -1.48 14.03
C ASN A 224 -10.20 -0.25 14.95
N TYR A 225 -9.47 -0.34 16.05
CA TYR A 225 -9.27 0.79 16.97
C TYR A 225 -7.82 1.28 16.94
N PHE A 226 -7.65 2.45 16.35
CA PHE A 226 -6.37 3.12 16.18
C PHE A 226 -5.82 3.65 17.51
N PRO A 227 -4.54 3.41 17.87
CA PRO A 227 -3.93 3.98 19.06
C PRO A 227 -3.74 5.50 18.89
N PRO A 228 -4.48 6.38 19.59
CA PRO A 228 -4.39 7.83 19.38
C PRO A 228 -2.97 8.38 19.58
N ALA A 229 -2.21 7.67 20.39
CA ALA A 229 -0.78 7.80 20.61
C ALA A 229 0.12 7.86 19.36
N LEU A 230 -0.27 7.17 18.29
CA LEU A 230 0.44 7.15 17.01
C LEU A 230 0.05 8.34 16.11
N ILE A 231 -1.03 9.04 16.46
CA ILE A 231 -1.34 10.38 15.97
C ILE A 231 -0.59 11.35 16.88
N SER A 232 0.73 11.42 16.74
CA SER A 232 1.46 12.55 17.33
C SER A 232 1.24 13.79 16.44
N PRO A 233 1.08 15.00 17.01
CA PRO A 233 0.90 16.25 16.27
C PRO A 233 2.13 16.68 15.45
N ASP A 234 3.25 15.98 15.56
CA ASP A 234 4.48 16.32 14.86
C ASP A 234 4.53 15.67 13.47
N LEU A 235 4.14 16.47 12.48
CA LEU A 235 4.49 16.30 11.08
C LEU A 235 5.99 15.96 10.95
N THR A 236 6.31 14.71 10.68
CA THR A 236 7.62 14.39 10.09
C THR A 236 7.52 14.73 8.61
N ILE A 237 7.94 15.95 8.26
CA ILE A 237 8.11 16.38 6.87
C ILE A 237 9.14 15.44 6.24
N LEU A 238 8.69 14.54 5.37
CA LEU A 238 9.58 13.82 4.46
C LEU A 238 10.01 14.81 3.37
N ASN A 239 11.10 15.55 3.67
CA ASN A 239 11.87 16.42 2.80
C ASN A 239 11.14 17.00 1.57
N ASN A 240 10.83 18.29 1.63
CA ASN A 240 10.54 19.11 0.46
C ASN A 240 11.65 18.92 -0.59
N VAL A 241 11.36 18.20 -1.66
CA VAL A 241 12.12 18.37 -2.90
C VAL A 241 11.66 19.69 -3.48
N ASN A 242 12.31 20.77 -3.05
CA ASN A 242 12.37 21.99 -3.86
C ASN A 242 13.06 21.60 -5.15
N LEU A 243 12.30 21.38 -6.22
CA LEU A 243 12.83 21.48 -7.57
C LEU A 243 13.22 22.96 -7.74
N GLY A 244 14.49 23.25 -7.44
CA GLY A 244 15.07 24.56 -7.62
C GLY A 244 14.80 25.04 -9.04
N THR A 245 14.04 26.12 -9.15
CA THR A 245 13.99 26.95 -10.35
C THR A 245 15.38 27.57 -10.53
N HIS A 246 16.24 26.92 -11.32
CA HIS A 246 17.35 27.64 -11.94
C HIS A 246 16.76 28.66 -12.90
N GLN A 247 16.54 29.88 -12.40
CA GLN A 247 16.45 31.05 -13.24
C GLN A 247 17.81 31.21 -13.94
N LEU A 248 17.81 30.98 -15.25
CA LEU A 248 18.79 31.53 -16.17
C LEU A 248 18.69 33.06 -16.05
N THR A 249 19.65 33.67 -15.37
CA THR A 249 19.90 35.11 -15.49
C THR A 249 21.02 35.29 -16.50
N THR A 250 20.65 35.78 -17.68
CA THR A 250 21.56 36.42 -18.62
C THR A 250 22.00 37.76 -18.03
N SER A 251 23.31 37.96 -17.90
CA SER A 251 23.97 39.26 -17.80
C SER A 251 25.30 39.15 -18.52
#